data_AF-A0A8S4AKE8-F1
#
_entry.id   AF-A0A8S4AKE8-F1
#
_cell.length_a   1.000
_cell.length_b   1.000
_cell.length_c   1.000
_cell.angle_alpha   90.00
_cell.angle_beta   90.00
_cell.angle_gamma   90.00
#
_symmetry.space_group_name_H-M   'P 1'
#
loop_
_entity.id
_entity.type
_entity.pdbx_description
1 polymer ?
#
loop_
_entity_poly.entity_id
_entity_poly.type
_entity_poly.pdbx_seq_one_letter_code
_entity_poly.pdbx_strand_id
1 'polypeptide(L)'
;MKKVERVVSRNPGAPVVLATLLLNRWRFNEGSKVLHMACEKELWQKIGEGFVQEYYNQFDNTNRLGLANLYSADACLTWEGSPFQGREAIAGKLVNLPFKRIKHIITEQDFQPTIDSCILIMVFGQLQADDDPPMAFHQVFMLKSQNCAWACTNDVFRLGVHNIPV
;
A
#
# COMPACT_ATOMS: atom_id res chain seq x y z
N MET A 1 0.81 6.32 -25.79
CA MET A 1 1.92 6.16 -26.77
C MET A 1 2.18 7.37 -27.67
N LYS A 2 1.18 8.08 -28.24
CA LYS A 2 1.42 9.17 -29.23
C LYS A 2 2.01 10.51 -28.72
N LYS A 3 2.27 10.68 -27.40
CA LYS A 3 2.73 11.97 -26.83
C LYS A 3 4.24 12.02 -26.55
N VAL A 4 4.91 10.88 -26.46
CA VAL A 4 6.34 10.79 -26.11
C VAL A 4 7.26 10.90 -27.35
N GLU A 5 6.79 10.46 -28.52
CA GLU A 5 7.57 10.53 -29.77
C GLU A 5 7.89 11.97 -30.22
N ARG A 6 7.12 12.96 -29.77
CA ARG A 6 7.28 14.36 -30.19
C ARG A 6 8.46 15.09 -29.56
N VAL A 7 9.13 14.51 -28.56
CA VAL A 7 10.25 15.18 -27.86
C VAL A 7 11.61 14.83 -28.48
N VAL A 8 11.72 13.73 -29.22
CA VAL A 8 13.02 13.24 -29.75
C VAL A 8 13.42 13.89 -31.08
N SER A 9 12.50 14.60 -31.76
CA SER A 9 12.74 15.11 -33.13
C SER A 9 13.48 16.46 -33.23
N ARG A 10 14.12 16.98 -32.17
CA ARG A 10 14.69 18.35 -32.15
C ARG A 10 16.18 18.45 -31.80
N ASN A 11 16.99 17.43 -32.07
CA ASN A 11 18.44 17.62 -31.95
C ASN A 11 19.23 16.76 -32.98
N PRO A 12 19.75 17.34 -34.08
CA PRO A 12 20.39 16.59 -35.16
C PRO A 12 21.84 16.15 -34.86
N GLY A 13 22.33 16.29 -33.62
CA GLY A 13 23.75 16.06 -33.27
C GLY A 13 24.06 14.94 -32.27
N ALA A 14 23.09 14.13 -31.83
CA ALA A 14 23.37 13.05 -30.88
C ALA A 14 23.80 11.76 -31.61
N PRO A 15 24.89 11.08 -31.20
CA PRO A 15 25.38 9.88 -31.88
C PRO A 15 24.35 8.75 -31.79
N VAL A 16 23.87 8.30 -32.95
CA VAL A 16 22.82 7.28 -33.18
C VAL A 16 23.07 5.96 -32.43
N VAL A 17 24.30 5.69 -32.02
CA VAL A 17 24.72 4.49 -31.30
C VAL A 17 24.19 4.44 -29.86
N LEU A 18 24.10 5.58 -29.16
CA LEU A 18 23.67 5.61 -27.74
C LEU A 18 22.15 5.45 -27.59
N ALA A 19 21.38 6.04 -28.52
CA ALA A 19 19.92 5.89 -28.56
C ALA A 19 19.50 4.44 -28.85
N THR A 20 20.24 3.75 -29.71
CA THR A 20 19.99 2.35 -30.07
C THR A 20 20.30 1.38 -28.91
N LEU A 21 21.34 1.65 -28.12
CA LEU A 21 21.68 0.86 -26.92
C LEU A 21 20.66 1.04 -25.78
N LEU A 22 20.14 2.26 -25.56
CA LEU A 22 19.11 2.50 -24.55
C LEU A 22 17.75 1.94 -24.96
N LEU A 23 17.38 1.98 -26.24
CA LEU A 23 16.13 1.39 -26.73
C LEU A 23 16.17 -0.15 -26.72
N ASN A 24 17.34 -0.76 -26.99
CA ASN A 24 17.48 -2.22 -26.99
C ASN A 24 17.52 -2.82 -25.58
N ARG A 25 17.86 -2.05 -24.54
CA ARG A 25 17.75 -2.49 -23.14
C ARG A 25 16.31 -2.71 -22.68
N TRP A 26 15.33 -2.12 -23.38
CA TRP A 26 13.90 -2.30 -23.12
C TRP A 26 13.19 -3.26 -24.10
N ARG A 27 13.81 -3.67 -25.22
CA ARG A 27 13.14 -4.54 -26.23
C ARG A 27 13.46 -6.03 -26.13
N PHE A 28 14.35 -6.45 -25.22
CA PHE A 28 14.78 -7.84 -25.08
C PHE A 28 14.29 -8.50 -23.79
N ASN A 29 12.98 -8.50 -23.52
CA ASN A 29 12.37 -9.51 -22.63
C ASN A 29 10.83 -9.66 -22.70
N GLU A 30 10.12 -8.84 -23.48
CA GLU A 30 8.66 -8.69 -23.33
C GLU A 30 7.82 -9.49 -24.34
N GLY A 31 8.42 -10.20 -25.29
CA GLY A 31 7.67 -10.85 -26.37
C GLY A 31 7.05 -12.21 -26.05
N SER A 32 7.60 -12.95 -25.08
CA SER A 32 7.23 -14.38 -24.90
C SER A 32 6.67 -14.74 -23.52
N LYS A 33 6.80 -13.87 -22.51
CA LYS A 33 6.28 -14.12 -21.15
C LYS A 33 4.86 -13.57 -20.91
N VAL A 34 4.40 -12.64 -21.74
CA VAL A 34 3.19 -11.84 -21.47
C VAL A 34 1.89 -12.62 -21.68
N LEU A 35 1.90 -13.72 -22.43
CA LEU A 35 0.69 -14.50 -22.74
C LEU A 35 0.44 -15.70 -21.82
N HIS A 36 1.39 -16.11 -20.99
CA HIS A 36 1.23 -17.26 -20.06
C HIS A 36 1.04 -16.83 -18.59
N MET A 37 1.09 -15.52 -18.30
CA MET A 37 1.14 -14.95 -16.95
C MET A 37 -0.20 -14.34 -16.50
N ALA A 38 -1.25 -14.54 -17.28
CA ALA A 38 -2.61 -14.18 -16.89
C ALA A 38 -3.28 -15.40 -16.25
N CYS A 39 -3.33 -15.41 -14.91
CA CYS A 39 -4.15 -16.25 -14.01
C CYS A 39 -3.39 -17.10 -12.96
N GLU A 40 -2.20 -16.67 -12.54
CA GLU A 40 -1.75 -16.98 -11.17
C GLU A 40 -1.40 -15.68 -10.47
N LYS A 41 -2.20 -15.28 -9.48
CA LYS A 41 -1.82 -14.18 -8.59
C LYS A 41 -0.52 -14.55 -7.89
N GLU A 42 0.45 -13.67 -7.99
CA GLU A 42 1.74 -13.80 -7.32
C GLU A 42 1.54 -13.98 -5.80
N LEU A 43 2.42 -14.74 -5.14
CA LEU A 43 2.27 -15.08 -3.72
C LEU A 43 2.13 -13.84 -2.81
N TRP A 44 2.91 -12.78 -3.08
CA TRP A 44 2.86 -11.53 -2.33
C TRP A 44 1.52 -10.79 -2.46
N GLN A 45 0.85 -10.90 -3.62
CA GLN A 45 -0.50 -10.35 -3.80
C GLN A 45 -1.48 -11.06 -2.88
N LYS A 46 -1.46 -12.40 -2.87
CA LYS A 46 -2.36 -13.20 -2.02
C LYS A 46 -2.17 -12.89 -0.52
N ILE A 47 -0.91 -12.76 -0.09
CA ILE A 47 -0.59 -12.41 1.32
C ILE A 47 -1.08 -11.00 1.64
N GLY A 48 -0.81 -10.02 0.77
CA GLY A 48 -1.24 -8.64 0.97
C GLY A 48 -2.77 -8.52 1.01
N GLU A 49 -3.48 -9.16 0.09
CA GLU A 49 -4.95 -9.20 0.06
C GLU A 49 -5.53 -9.82 1.33
N GLY A 50 -4.97 -10.94 1.78
CA GLY A 50 -5.38 -11.59 3.02
C GLY A 50 -5.14 -10.71 4.25
N PHE A 51 -4.00 -10.01 4.32
CA PHE A 51 -3.72 -9.06 5.39
C PHE A 51 -4.72 -7.91 5.40
N VAL A 52 -5.00 -7.28 4.26
CA VAL A 52 -5.95 -6.17 4.15
C VAL A 52 -7.35 -6.62 4.59
N GLN A 53 -7.81 -7.77 4.11
CA GLN A 53 -9.10 -8.32 4.49
C GLN A 53 -9.18 -8.55 6.00
N GLU A 54 -8.17 -9.20 6.59
CA GLU A 54 -8.14 -9.48 8.03
C GLU A 54 -8.06 -8.20 8.86
N TYR A 55 -7.22 -7.25 8.46
CA TYR A 55 -7.02 -5.98 9.16
C TYR A 55 -8.34 -5.21 9.27
N TYR A 56 -9.00 -4.89 8.15
CA TYR A 56 -10.23 -4.09 8.20
C TYR A 56 -11.41 -4.87 8.78
N ASN A 57 -11.49 -6.18 8.55
CA ASN A 57 -12.51 -7.00 9.20
C ASN A 57 -12.36 -6.96 10.73
N GLN A 58 -11.12 -7.07 11.23
CA GLN A 58 -10.86 -6.97 12.66
C GLN A 58 -11.19 -5.59 13.22
N PHE A 59 -10.84 -4.54 12.46
CA PHE A 59 -11.07 -3.14 12.83
C PHE A 59 -12.57 -2.80 12.95
N ASP A 60 -13.37 -3.29 12.00
CA ASP A 60 -14.79 -2.95 11.87
C ASP A 60 -15.71 -3.84 12.70
N ASN A 61 -15.49 -5.15 12.66
CA ASN A 61 -16.48 -6.15 13.09
C ASN A 61 -16.08 -6.89 14.37
N THR A 62 -14.81 -6.84 14.76
CA THR A 62 -14.32 -7.63 15.90
C THR A 62 -13.73 -6.74 17.00
N ASN A 63 -12.99 -7.37 17.91
CA ASN A 63 -12.30 -6.66 18.97
C ASN A 63 -11.07 -5.92 18.41
N ARG A 64 -11.09 -4.58 18.42
CA ARG A 64 -9.93 -3.74 18.04
C ARG A 64 -8.65 -4.07 18.82
N LEU A 65 -8.76 -4.67 20.01
CA LEU A 65 -7.59 -5.18 20.75
C LEU A 65 -6.85 -6.28 19.98
N GLY A 66 -7.56 -7.05 19.15
CA GLY A 66 -7.00 -8.11 18.31
C GLY A 66 -6.04 -7.60 17.24
N LEU A 67 -6.21 -6.35 16.78
CA LEU A 67 -5.36 -5.73 15.76
C LEU A 67 -3.90 -5.68 16.19
N ALA A 68 -3.63 -5.58 17.50
CA ALA A 68 -2.29 -5.62 18.05
C ALA A 68 -1.49 -6.85 17.59
N ASN A 69 -2.16 -7.99 17.40
CA ASN A 69 -1.51 -9.24 16.98
C ASN A 69 -1.03 -9.22 15.53
N LEU A 70 -1.55 -8.31 14.71
CA LEU A 70 -1.11 -8.12 13.32
C LEU A 70 0.20 -7.34 13.24
N TYR A 71 0.61 -6.66 14.31
CA TYR A 71 1.83 -5.85 14.37
C TYR A 71 3.00 -6.64 14.93
N SER A 72 4.20 -6.39 14.39
CA SER A 72 5.46 -6.79 15.01
C SER A 72 5.70 -6.05 16.33
N ALA A 73 6.59 -6.57 17.18
CA ALA A 73 6.89 -5.95 18.48
C ALA A 73 7.39 -4.50 18.34
N ASP A 74 8.26 -4.25 17.35
CA ASP A 74 8.89 -2.95 17.09
C ASP A 74 8.18 -2.14 15.98
N ALA A 75 6.91 -2.43 15.70
CA ALA A 75 6.16 -1.78 14.64
C ALA A 75 6.04 -0.26 14.84
N CYS A 76 5.94 0.49 13.74
CA CYS A 76 5.74 1.93 13.76
C CYS A 76 4.43 2.31 13.06
N LEU A 77 3.53 2.96 13.80
CA LEU A 77 2.32 3.58 13.26
C LEU A 77 2.52 5.09 13.17
N THR A 78 2.07 5.70 12.07
CA THR A 78 1.80 7.13 11.99
C THR A 78 0.32 7.35 11.74
N TRP A 79 -0.41 7.82 12.75
CA TRP A 79 -1.85 8.08 12.66
C TRP A 79 -2.11 9.57 12.60
N GLU A 80 -2.64 10.08 11.49
CA GLU A 80 -2.89 11.52 11.30
C GLU A 80 -1.64 12.38 11.61
N GLY A 81 -0.44 11.82 11.41
CA GLY A 81 0.84 12.51 11.61
C GLY A 81 1.45 12.38 13.00
N SER A 82 0.73 11.76 13.93
CA SER A 82 1.27 11.40 15.24
C SER A 82 1.94 10.03 15.19
N PRO A 83 3.22 9.89 15.59
CA PRO A 83 3.91 8.60 15.61
C PRO A 83 3.60 7.80 16.88
N PHE A 84 3.49 6.48 16.74
CA PHE A 84 3.34 5.50 17.81
C PHE A 84 4.27 4.33 17.52
N GLN A 85 5.18 4.03 18.43
CA GLN A 85 6.17 2.98 18.27
C GLN A 85 5.92 1.84 19.25
N GLY A 86 6.00 0.62 18.75
CA GLY A 86 5.78 -0.61 19.50
C GLY A 86 4.32 -1.06 19.49
N ARG A 87 4.12 -2.38 19.50
CA ARG A 87 2.79 -3.02 19.44
C ARG A 87 1.83 -2.47 20.50
N GLU A 88 2.29 -2.27 21.73
CA GLU A 88 1.47 -1.83 22.85
C GLU A 88 0.98 -0.38 22.66
N ALA A 89 1.85 0.52 22.19
CA ALA A 89 1.49 1.90 21.92
C ALA A 89 0.48 2.01 20.76
N ILE A 90 0.67 1.19 19.71
CA ILE A 90 -0.25 1.07 18.59
C ILE A 90 -1.62 0.58 19.07
N ALA A 91 -1.65 -0.50 19.84
CA ALA A 91 -2.89 -1.04 20.40
C ALA A 91 -3.62 0.01 21.25
N GLY A 92 -2.89 0.70 22.13
CA GLY A 92 -3.42 1.80 22.93
C GLY A 92 -4.01 2.92 22.08
N LYS A 93 -3.36 3.30 20.98
CA LYS A 93 -3.89 4.31 20.04
C LYS A 93 -5.19 3.85 19.37
N LEU A 94 -5.20 2.66 18.78
CA LEU A 94 -6.34 2.14 18.00
C LEU A 94 -7.59 1.91 18.86
N VAL A 95 -7.42 1.48 20.11
CA VAL A 95 -8.52 1.27 21.07
C VAL A 95 -9.13 2.58 21.54
N ASN A 96 -8.30 3.63 21.72
CA ASN A 96 -8.74 4.92 22.24
C ASN A 96 -9.20 5.90 21.14
N LEU A 97 -9.44 5.42 19.91
CA LEU A 97 -10.01 6.27 18.88
C LEU A 97 -11.45 6.68 19.27
N PRO A 98 -11.84 7.95 19.04
CA PRO A 98 -13.06 8.53 19.62
C PRO A 98 -14.33 8.16 18.83
N PHE A 99 -14.56 6.87 18.57
CA PHE A 99 -15.76 6.36 17.91
C PHE A 99 -16.14 4.98 18.42
N LYS A 100 -17.45 4.70 18.44
CA LYS A 100 -17.97 3.39 18.87
C LYS A 100 -17.93 2.41 17.72
N ARG A 101 -18.48 2.79 16.57
CA ARG A 101 -18.53 1.99 15.35
C ARG A 101 -17.72 2.64 14.25
N ILE A 102 -17.14 1.82 13.39
CA ILE A 102 -16.49 2.26 12.17
C ILE A 102 -16.75 1.22 11.10
N LYS A 103 -16.83 1.67 9.85
CA LYS A 103 -16.92 0.81 8.69
C LYS A 103 -16.00 1.33 7.61
N HIS A 104 -15.13 0.49 7.09
CA HIS A 104 -14.28 0.77 5.96
C HIS A 104 -14.86 0.14 4.68
N ILE A 105 -14.75 0.87 3.58
CA ILE A 105 -15.04 0.41 2.22
C ILE A 105 -13.77 0.64 1.42
N ILE A 106 -13.12 -0.45 1.06
CA ILE A 106 -11.89 -0.41 0.26
C ILE A 106 -12.29 -0.17 -1.20
N THR A 107 -11.77 0.90 -1.78
CA THR A 107 -12.03 1.24 -3.19
C THR A 107 -10.94 0.70 -4.09
N GLU A 108 -9.67 0.81 -3.67
CA GLU A 108 -8.53 0.29 -4.39
C GLU A 108 -7.44 -0.16 -3.42
N GLN A 109 -6.65 -1.14 -3.85
CA GLN A 109 -5.52 -1.66 -3.10
C GLN A 109 -4.42 -2.13 -4.05
N ASP A 110 -3.20 -1.70 -3.76
CA ASP A 110 -2.01 -2.06 -4.52
C ASP A 110 -1.02 -2.78 -3.62
N PHE A 111 -0.32 -3.75 -4.19
CA PHE A 111 0.71 -4.52 -3.49
C PHE A 111 1.99 -4.50 -4.32
N GLN A 112 3.14 -4.46 -3.66
CA GLN A 112 4.45 -4.57 -4.31
C GLN A 112 5.42 -5.35 -3.42
N PRO A 113 6.19 -6.29 -3.98
CA PRO A 113 7.33 -6.85 -3.27
C PRO A 113 8.45 -5.81 -3.17
N THR A 114 9.17 -5.78 -2.06
CA THR A 114 10.36 -4.94 -1.90
C THR A 114 11.64 -5.76 -2.05
N ILE A 115 12.77 -5.07 -2.23
CA ILE A 115 14.10 -5.70 -2.35
C ILE A 115 14.46 -6.49 -1.09
N ASP A 116 13.97 -6.06 0.08
CA ASP A 116 14.27 -6.68 1.38
C ASP A 116 13.26 -7.79 1.76
N SER A 117 12.56 -8.36 0.76
CA SER A 117 11.53 -9.39 0.96
C SER A 117 10.38 -8.94 1.87
N CYS A 118 10.06 -7.64 1.87
CA CYS A 118 8.84 -7.12 2.46
C CYS A 118 7.73 -7.03 1.40
N ILE A 119 6.50 -6.79 1.86
CA ILE A 119 5.38 -6.45 1.01
C ILE A 119 4.94 -5.04 1.36
N LEU A 120 5.04 -4.12 0.41
CA LEU A 120 4.45 -2.78 0.49
C LEU A 120 3.00 -2.86 0.05
N ILE A 121 2.11 -2.29 0.83
CA ILE A 121 0.67 -2.28 0.59
C ILE A 121 0.20 -0.84 0.64
N MET A 122 -0.56 -0.42 -0.38
CA MET A 122 -1.25 0.87 -0.39
C MET A 122 -2.74 0.62 -0.51
N VAL A 123 -3.53 1.25 0.36
CA VAL A 123 -4.97 1.10 0.43
C VAL A 123 -5.63 2.46 0.32
N PHE A 124 -6.64 2.53 -0.55
CA PHE A 124 -7.54 3.66 -0.70
C PHE A 124 -8.94 3.22 -0.36
N GLY A 125 -9.70 4.09 0.30
CA GLY A 125 -11.09 3.78 0.57
C GLY A 125 -11.87 4.94 1.14
N GLN A 126 -13.06 4.61 1.59
CA GLN A 126 -13.87 5.47 2.45
C GLN A 126 -14.11 4.78 3.78
N LEU A 127 -14.19 5.57 4.84
CA LEU A 127 -14.61 5.10 6.14
C LEU A 127 -15.76 5.96 6.67
N GLN A 128 -16.58 5.34 7.49
CA GLN A 128 -17.64 6.02 8.23
C GLN A 128 -17.49 5.68 9.70
N ALA A 129 -17.29 6.69 10.54
CA ALA A 129 -17.26 6.54 11.99
C ALA A 129 -18.61 6.96 12.56
N ASP A 130 -19.23 6.10 13.38
CA ASP A 130 -20.55 6.30 13.96
C ASP A 130 -21.60 6.81 12.95
N ASP A 131 -22.12 8.02 13.16
CA ASP A 131 -23.12 8.66 12.29
C ASP A 131 -22.52 9.84 11.49
N ASP A 132 -21.19 10.00 11.50
CA ASP A 132 -20.49 11.02 10.74
C ASP A 132 -20.60 10.77 9.23
N PRO A 133 -20.45 11.81 8.39
CA PRO A 133 -20.36 11.63 6.94
C PRO A 133 -19.18 10.72 6.55
N PRO A 134 -19.33 9.87 5.51
CA PRO A 134 -18.22 9.09 4.98
C PRO A 134 -17.06 9.98 4.54
N MET A 135 -15.84 9.60 4.93
CA MET A 135 -14.60 10.31 4.60
C MET A 135 -13.68 9.41 3.80
N ALA A 136 -13.00 9.98 2.80
CA ALA A 136 -11.91 9.27 2.14
C ALA A 136 -10.76 9.03 3.12
N PHE A 137 -10.03 7.94 2.93
CA PHE A 137 -8.80 7.67 3.67
C PHE A 137 -7.76 6.98 2.76
N HIS A 138 -6.53 7.07 3.20
CA HIS A 138 -5.36 6.45 2.60
C HIS A 138 -4.58 5.75 3.71
N GLN A 139 -4.17 4.52 3.46
CA GLN A 139 -3.36 3.77 4.42
C GLN A 139 -2.26 3.01 3.70
N VAL A 140 -1.05 3.02 4.26
CA VAL A 140 0.11 2.31 3.73
C VAL A 140 0.62 1.35 4.79
N PHE A 141 0.82 0.09 4.41
CA PHE A 141 1.42 -0.92 5.28
C PHE A 141 2.72 -1.47 4.69
N MET A 142 3.64 -1.86 5.56
CA MET A 142 4.76 -2.71 5.19
C MET A 142 4.73 -4.00 6.02
N LEU A 143 4.62 -5.14 5.34
CA LEU A 143 4.67 -6.46 5.97
C LEU A 143 6.06 -7.06 5.85
N LYS A 144 6.50 -7.74 6.90
CA LYS A 144 7.73 -8.53 6.89
C LYS A 144 7.46 -9.90 7.49
N SER A 145 8.04 -10.94 6.88
CA SER A 145 8.01 -12.27 7.45
C SER A 145 9.08 -12.41 8.54
N GLN A 146 8.69 -12.86 9.72
CA GLN A 146 9.56 -13.18 10.84
C GLN A 146 9.12 -14.52 11.41
N ASN A 147 10.05 -15.46 11.60
CA ASN A 147 9.75 -16.80 12.13
C ASN A 147 8.58 -17.50 11.40
N CYS A 148 8.56 -17.40 10.06
CA CYS A 148 7.52 -17.96 9.20
C CYS A 148 6.10 -17.34 9.37
N ALA A 149 5.97 -16.21 10.07
CA ALA A 149 4.73 -15.46 10.21
C ALA A 149 4.87 -14.05 9.61
N TRP A 150 3.83 -13.56 8.93
CA TRP A 150 3.80 -12.19 8.41
C TRP A 150 3.28 -11.24 9.47
N ALA A 151 3.98 -10.14 9.68
CA ALA A 151 3.57 -9.09 10.61
C ALA A 151 3.76 -7.70 9.98
N CYS A 152 2.90 -6.77 10.37
CA CYS A 152 3.02 -5.37 10.02
C CYS A 152 4.18 -4.72 10.79
N THR A 153 5.07 -4.07 10.05
CA THR A 153 6.24 -3.35 10.57
C THR A 153 6.05 -1.84 10.50
N ASN A 154 5.34 -1.35 9.49
CA ASN A 154 5.03 0.06 9.33
C ASN A 154 3.57 0.22 8.90
N ASP A 155 2.89 1.18 9.50
CA ASP A 155 1.54 1.62 9.15
C ASP A 155 1.51 3.14 9.11
N VAL A 156 0.97 3.72 8.04
CA VAL A 156 0.75 5.16 7.91
C VAL A 156 -0.69 5.38 7.47
N PHE A 157 -1.47 6.02 8.33
CA PHE A 157 -2.88 6.33 8.09
C PHE A 157 -3.10 7.84 7.95
N ARG A 158 -3.87 8.23 6.92
CA ARG A 158 -4.34 9.59 6.67
C ARG A 158 -5.78 9.62 6.20
N LEU A 159 -6.59 10.53 6.75
CA LEU A 159 -7.84 10.94 6.15
C LEU A 159 -7.56 11.77 4.88
N GLY A 160 -8.34 11.54 3.84
CA GLY A 160 -8.35 12.29 2.58
C GLY A 160 -9.02 13.66 2.71
N VAL A 161 -8.88 14.31 3.87
CA VAL A 161 -9.37 15.67 4.11
C VAL A 161 -8.30 16.67 3.65
N HIS A 162 -8.38 17.08 2.40
CA HIS A 162 -7.57 18.19 1.92
C HIS A 162 -8.23 19.50 2.35
N ASN A 163 -7.73 20.14 3.40
CA ASN A 163 -7.93 21.57 3.57
C ASN A 163 -7.16 22.26 2.44
N ILE A 164 -7.85 22.58 1.34
CA ILE A 164 -7.35 23.60 0.42
C ILE A 164 -7.71 24.93 1.07
N PRO A 165 -6.76 25.67 1.68
CA PRO A 165 -7.05 27.04 2.03
C PRO A 165 -7.39 27.79 0.74
N VAL A 166 -8.62 28.29 0.67
CA VAL A 166 -9.07 29.23 -0.37
C VAL A 166 -8.56 30.63 -0.05
#